data_AF-A0A3D6BM70-F1
#
_entry.id   AF-A0A3D6BM70-F1
#
_cell.length_a   1.000
_cell.length_b   1.000
_cell.length_c   1.000
_cell.angle_alpha   90.00
_cell.angle_beta   90.00
_cell.angle_gamma   90.00
#
_symmetry.space_group_name_H-M   'P 1'
#
loop_
_entity.id
_entity.type
_entity.pdbx_description
1 polymer ?
#
loop_
_entity_poly.entity_id
_entity_poly.type
_entity_poly.pdbx_seq_one_letter_code
_entity_poly.pdbx_strand_id
1 'polypeptide(L)'
;MEDTKRTVESDKKKQKSFVAYYDWIETFEALSNEEAGKLAKIIFRFVNGLDTNTDDKVIKMSFIPIKQTLERDIKKWEKYIKKQQINGKKGGRPKNPTEPKRPNGFLENPTKPKKLTMLMLMLMLMLIISTTSIMSLLLMLKKETLRKD
;
A
#
# COMPACT_ATOMS: atom_id res chain seq x y z
N MET A 1 26.31 -36.47 3.57
CA MET A 1 26.11 -35.36 2.61
C MET A 1 24.61 -35.11 2.36
N GLU A 2 23.76 -35.27 3.38
CA GLU A 2 22.30 -35.24 3.21
C GLU A 2 21.59 -34.25 4.14
N ASP A 3 22.29 -33.74 5.18
CA ASP A 3 21.72 -32.77 6.13
C ASP A 3 21.81 -31.31 5.69
N THR A 4 22.64 -30.97 4.71
CA THR A 4 22.79 -29.57 4.24
C THR A 4 21.65 -29.13 3.30
N LYS A 5 20.85 -30.06 2.76
CA LYS A 5 19.70 -29.71 1.88
C LYS A 5 18.45 -29.26 2.65
N ARG A 6 18.34 -29.51 3.96
CA ARG A 6 17.15 -29.15 4.74
C ARG A 6 17.10 -27.68 5.16
N THR A 7 18.25 -27.01 5.25
CA THR A 7 18.35 -25.63 5.74
C THR A 7 18.19 -24.55 4.67
N VAL A 8 18.12 -24.91 3.38
CA VAL A 8 18.01 -23.93 2.28
C VAL A 8 16.55 -23.68 1.86
N GLU A 9 15.61 -24.53 2.27
CA GLU A 9 14.17 -24.35 1.97
C GLU A 9 13.46 -23.42 2.98
N SER A 10 14.09 -23.13 4.14
CA SER A 10 13.43 -22.51 5.30
C SER A 10 13.22 -20.99 5.22
N ASP A 11 13.84 -20.29 4.26
CA ASP A 11 13.75 -18.82 4.14
C ASP A 11 12.89 -18.36 2.95
N LYS A 12 12.10 -19.25 2.36
CA LYS A 12 11.09 -18.83 1.37
C LYS A 12 9.96 -18.14 2.14
N LYS A 13 9.87 -16.81 2.01
CA LYS A 13 8.76 -16.01 2.57
C LYS A 13 7.43 -16.60 2.11
N LYS A 14 6.78 -17.34 3.00
CA LYS A 14 5.50 -17.99 2.75
C LYS A 14 4.39 -16.94 2.71
N GLN A 15 3.39 -17.15 1.86
CA GLN A 15 2.19 -16.32 1.90
C GLN A 15 1.51 -16.47 3.26
N LYS A 16 1.10 -15.35 3.85
CA LYS A 16 0.45 -15.33 5.17
C LYS A 16 -1.05 -15.67 5.11
N SER A 17 -1.63 -15.55 3.93
CA SER A 17 -3.04 -15.77 3.67
C SER A 17 -3.21 -16.35 2.27
N PHE A 18 -4.35 -17.00 2.05
CA PHE A 18 -4.86 -17.37 0.74
C PHE A 18 -6.29 -16.85 0.61
N VAL A 19 -6.82 -16.86 -0.61
CA VAL A 19 -8.20 -16.46 -0.89
C VAL A 19 -9.03 -17.71 -1.09
N ALA A 20 -10.12 -17.83 -0.33
CA ALA A 20 -11.19 -18.76 -0.64
C ALA A 20 -12.19 -18.05 -1.55
N TYR A 21 -12.57 -18.69 -2.65
CA TYR A 21 -13.47 -18.11 -3.65
C TYR A 21 -14.90 -18.58 -3.39
N TYR A 22 -15.87 -17.72 -3.74
CA TYR A 22 -17.28 -17.96 -3.44
C TYR A 22 -17.84 -19.19 -4.19
N ASP A 23 -17.31 -19.49 -5.37
CA ASP A 23 -17.68 -20.62 -6.22
C ASP A 23 -17.38 -21.98 -5.58
N TRP A 24 -16.52 -22.02 -4.56
CA TRP A 24 -16.24 -23.25 -3.84
C TRP A 24 -17.46 -23.76 -3.06
N ILE A 25 -18.44 -22.90 -2.76
CA ILE A 25 -19.65 -23.28 -2.02
C ILE A 25 -20.36 -24.47 -2.68
N GLU A 26 -20.46 -24.50 -4.02
CA GLU A 26 -21.11 -25.58 -4.76
C GLU A 26 -20.42 -26.92 -4.54
N THR A 27 -19.08 -26.91 -4.41
CA THR A 27 -18.30 -28.12 -4.11
C THR A 27 -18.50 -28.56 -2.67
N PHE A 28 -18.59 -27.61 -1.73
CA PHE A 28 -18.76 -27.93 -0.31
C PHE A 28 -20.18 -28.40 0.04
N GLU A 29 -21.21 -27.86 -0.61
CA GLU A 29 -22.61 -28.29 -0.41
C GLU A 29 -22.91 -29.65 -1.03
N ALA A 30 -22.17 -30.04 -2.08
CA ALA A 30 -22.30 -31.35 -2.71
C ALA A 30 -21.69 -32.50 -1.89
N LEU A 31 -20.94 -32.20 -0.83
CA LEU A 31 -20.22 -33.17 0.00
C LEU A 31 -20.90 -33.36 1.36
N SER A 32 -20.70 -34.52 1.98
CA SER A 32 -21.07 -34.70 3.39
C SER A 32 -20.22 -33.80 4.30
N ASN A 33 -20.67 -33.54 5.53
CA ASN A 33 -19.90 -32.73 6.49
C ASN A 33 -18.52 -33.34 6.77
N GLU A 34 -18.42 -34.67 6.82
CA GLU A 34 -17.16 -35.39 7.01
C GLU A 34 -16.23 -35.21 5.80
N GLU A 35 -16.76 -35.31 4.59
CA GLU A 35 -16.03 -35.12 3.34
C GLU A 35 -15.56 -33.68 3.17
N ALA A 36 -16.45 -32.71 3.38
CA ALA A 36 -16.13 -31.28 3.41
C ALA A 36 -15.02 -30.97 4.42
N GLY A 37 -15.07 -31.59 5.61
CA GLY A 37 -14.03 -31.47 6.63
C GLY A 37 -12.67 -32.04 6.17
N LYS A 38 -12.67 -33.20 5.48
CA LYS A 38 -11.45 -33.77 4.87
C LYS A 38 -10.88 -32.86 3.78
N LEU A 39 -11.74 -32.35 2.89
CA LEU A 39 -11.34 -31.43 1.82
C LEU A 39 -10.71 -30.16 2.40
N ALA A 40 -11.35 -29.55 3.40
CA ALA A 40 -10.82 -28.36 4.08
C ALA A 40 -9.41 -28.61 4.65
N LYS A 41 -9.20 -29.76 5.33
CA LYS A 41 -7.87 -30.12 5.85
C LYS A 41 -6.83 -30.22 4.73
N ILE A 42 -7.17 -30.82 3.59
CA ILE A 42 -6.25 -30.94 2.45
C ILE A 42 -5.91 -29.57 1.87
N ILE A 43 -6.89 -28.66 1.74
CA ILE A 43 -6.64 -27.28 1.30
C ILE A 43 -5.65 -26.59 2.24
N PHE A 44 -5.86 -26.69 3.56
CA PHE A 44 -4.95 -26.11 4.55
C PHE A 44 -3.56 -26.75 4.53
N ARG A 45 -3.46 -28.07 4.34
CA ARG A 45 -2.17 -28.75 4.15
C ARG A 45 -1.45 -28.22 2.92
N PHE A 46 -2.15 -28.09 1.78
CA PHE A 46 -1.59 -27.59 0.53
C PHE A 46 -0.99 -26.19 0.66
N VAL A 47 -1.77 -25.23 1.17
CA VAL A 47 -1.29 -23.84 1.35
C VAL A 47 -0.16 -23.75 2.37
N ASN A 48 -0.08 -24.74 3.26
CA ASN A 48 1.02 -24.87 4.20
C ASN A 48 2.24 -25.64 3.66
N GLY A 49 2.23 -26.11 2.41
CA GLY A 49 3.31 -26.92 1.86
C GLY A 49 3.47 -28.27 2.55
N LEU A 50 2.43 -28.75 3.22
CA LEU A 50 2.37 -30.08 3.79
C LEU A 50 1.91 -31.06 2.70
N ASP A 51 2.13 -32.35 2.94
CA ASP A 51 1.62 -33.40 2.08
C ASP A 51 0.08 -33.27 1.91
N THR A 52 -0.45 -33.71 0.77
CA THR A 52 -1.89 -33.58 0.42
C THR A 52 -2.49 -34.91 -0.03
N ASN A 53 -1.77 -36.02 0.19
CA ASN A 53 -2.23 -37.34 -0.20
C ASN A 53 -3.52 -37.73 0.55
N THR A 54 -4.41 -38.35 -0.20
CA THR A 54 -5.65 -38.95 0.27
C THR A 54 -6.02 -40.11 -0.64
N ASP A 55 -6.50 -41.20 -0.06
CA ASP A 55 -7.00 -42.36 -0.80
C ASP A 55 -8.46 -42.18 -1.25
N ASP A 56 -9.11 -41.14 -0.72
CA ASP A 56 -10.50 -40.81 -1.01
C ASP A 56 -10.62 -40.13 -2.38
N LYS A 57 -11.16 -40.86 -3.36
CA LYS A 57 -11.29 -40.39 -4.75
C LYS A 57 -12.19 -39.17 -4.86
N VAL A 58 -13.25 -39.08 -4.06
CA VAL A 58 -14.19 -37.95 -4.08
C VAL A 58 -13.46 -36.68 -3.67
N ILE A 59 -12.76 -36.74 -2.52
CA ILE A 59 -11.97 -35.62 -2.01
C ILE A 59 -10.87 -35.22 -2.99
N LYS A 60 -10.18 -36.20 -3.57
CA LYS A 60 -9.12 -35.96 -4.55
C LYS A 60 -9.66 -35.22 -5.78
N MET A 61 -10.80 -35.65 -6.32
CA MET A 61 -11.40 -35.00 -7.50
C MET A 61 -11.88 -33.59 -7.19
N SER A 62 -12.55 -33.38 -6.05
CA SER A 62 -12.99 -32.05 -5.60
C SER A 62 -11.82 -31.09 -5.33
N PHE A 63 -10.68 -31.61 -4.87
CA PHE A 63 -9.50 -30.80 -4.58
C PHE A 63 -8.75 -30.32 -5.83
N ILE A 64 -8.77 -31.07 -6.95
CA ILE A 64 -8.04 -30.72 -8.19
C ILE A 64 -8.32 -29.28 -8.68
N PRO A 65 -9.58 -28.85 -8.89
CA PRO A 65 -9.85 -27.49 -9.38
C PRO A 65 -9.41 -26.41 -8.39
N ILE A 66 -9.63 -26.64 -7.09
CA ILE A 66 -9.19 -25.73 -6.01
C ILE A 66 -7.68 -25.59 -6.01
N LYS A 67 -6.95 -26.71 -6.11
CA LYS A 67 -5.49 -26.75 -6.19
C LYS A 67 -4.97 -25.94 -7.37
N GLN A 68 -5.56 -26.10 -8.56
CA GLN A 68 -5.17 -25.33 -9.74
C GLN A 68 -5.35 -23.82 -9.54
N THR A 69 -6.44 -23.40 -8.90
CA THR A 69 -6.67 -21.99 -8.55
C THR A 69 -5.60 -21.47 -7.59
N LEU A 70 -5.32 -22.20 -6.52
CA LEU A 70 -4.30 -21.84 -5.54
C LEU A 70 -2.89 -21.76 -6.17
N GLU A 71 -2.54 -22.69 -7.05
CA GLU A 71 -1.27 -22.65 -7.78
C GLU A 71 -1.13 -21.41 -8.69
N ARG A 72 -2.22 -21.01 -9.37
CA ARG A 72 -2.24 -19.78 -10.17
C ARG A 72 -2.01 -18.55 -9.30
N ASP A 73 -2.63 -18.50 -8.13
CA ASP A 73 -2.48 -17.38 -7.19
C ASP A 73 -1.07 -17.29 -6.60
N ILE A 74 -0.46 -18.44 -6.27
CA ILE A 74 0.94 -18.50 -5.85
C ILE A 74 1.84 -17.92 -6.92
N LYS A 75 1.71 -18.38 -8.17
CA LYS A 75 2.51 -17.87 -9.30
C LYS A 75 2.29 -16.37 -9.54
N LYS A 76 1.05 -15.90 -9.45
CA LYS A 76 0.69 -14.48 -9.61
C LYS A 76 1.35 -13.62 -8.54
N TRP A 77 1.28 -14.06 -7.28
CA TRP A 77 1.90 -13.37 -6.15
C TRP A 77 3.42 -13.35 -6.26
N GLU A 78 4.06 -14.46 -6.64
CA GLU A 78 5.52 -14.50 -6.83
C GLU A 78 5.99 -13.50 -7.89
N LYS A 79 5.26 -13.43 -9.03
CA LYS A 79 5.53 -12.43 -10.09
C LYS A 79 5.37 -11.01 -9.56
N TYR A 80 4.33 -10.74 -8.79
CA TYR A 80 4.08 -9.44 -8.18
C TYR A 80 5.22 -9.05 -7.23
N ILE A 81 5.62 -9.94 -6.31
CA ILE A 81 6.72 -9.68 -5.36
C ILE A 81 8.03 -9.40 -6.09
N LYS A 82 8.38 -10.22 -7.10
CA LYS A 82 9.60 -9.97 -7.92
C LYS A 82 9.56 -8.59 -8.58
N LYS A 83 8.43 -8.21 -9.17
CA LYS A 83 8.25 -6.88 -9.79
C LYS A 83 8.43 -5.76 -8.76
N GLN A 84 7.84 -5.89 -7.58
CA GLN A 84 7.96 -4.89 -6.52
C GLN A 84 9.38 -4.80 -5.94
N GLN A 85 10.08 -5.93 -5.78
CA GLN A 85 11.49 -5.94 -5.37
C GLN A 85 12.37 -5.18 -6.38
N ILE A 86 12.16 -5.40 -7.69
CA ILE A 86 12.88 -4.67 -8.75
C ILE A 86 12.56 -3.17 -8.70
N ASN A 87 11.29 -2.80 -8.55
CA ASN A 87 10.87 -1.40 -8.45
C ASN A 87 11.42 -0.71 -7.20
N GLY A 88 11.43 -1.41 -6.06
CA GLY A 88 12.02 -0.92 -4.81
C GLY A 88 13.51 -0.66 -4.96
N LYS A 89 14.27 -1.58 -5.57
CA LYS A 89 15.69 -1.37 -5.90
C LYS A 89 15.94 -0.16 -6.82
N LYS A 90 14.99 0.14 -7.71
CA LYS A 90 15.04 1.31 -8.60
C LYS A 90 14.63 2.63 -7.91
N GLY A 91 14.30 2.59 -6.63
CA GLY A 91 13.96 3.76 -5.82
C GLY A 91 12.46 3.99 -5.62
N GLY A 92 11.58 3.11 -6.12
CA GLY A 92 10.11 3.15 -5.97
C GLY A 92 9.41 4.32 -6.66
N ARG A 93 9.95 5.53 -6.49
CA ARG A 93 9.54 6.79 -7.10
C ARG A 93 10.40 7.07 -8.35
N PRO A 94 9.80 7.44 -9.49
CA PRO A 94 10.56 7.90 -10.65
C PRO A 94 11.50 9.05 -10.26
N LYS A 95 12.77 8.97 -10.67
CA LYS A 95 13.82 9.95 -10.31
C LYS A 95 13.62 11.34 -10.93
N ASN A 96 12.71 11.53 -11.88
CA ASN A 96 12.51 12.82 -12.55
C ASN A 96 11.48 13.69 -11.78
N PRO A 97 11.91 14.81 -11.16
CA PRO A 97 11.05 15.72 -10.41
C PRO A 97 10.27 16.70 -11.29
N THR A 98 10.56 16.76 -12.59
CA THR A 98 9.92 17.69 -13.54
C THR A 98 8.51 17.26 -13.94
N GLU A 99 8.20 15.97 -13.92
CA GLU A 99 6.86 15.44 -14.23
C GLU A 99 6.54 14.23 -13.35
N PRO A 100 5.95 14.42 -12.16
CA PRO A 100 5.45 13.31 -11.38
C PRO A 100 4.36 12.60 -12.19
N LYS A 101 4.64 11.36 -12.62
CA LYS A 101 3.62 10.48 -13.19
C LYS A 101 2.68 10.04 -12.07
N ARG A 102 1.38 10.07 -12.37
CA ARG A 102 0.29 9.79 -11.43
C ARG A 102 0.54 8.49 -10.65
N PRO A 103 0.42 8.48 -9.31
CA PRO A 103 0.32 7.23 -8.58
C PRO A 103 -1.04 6.58 -8.90
N ASN A 104 -1.04 5.26 -9.14
CA ASN A 104 -2.29 4.52 -9.37
C ASN A 104 -3.20 4.67 -8.14
N GLY A 105 -4.40 5.24 -8.30
CA GLY A 105 -5.40 5.39 -7.24
C GLY A 105 -5.75 6.83 -6.83
N PHE A 106 -5.07 7.85 -7.36
CA PHE A 106 -5.45 9.26 -7.16
C PHE A 106 -5.99 9.87 -8.45
N LEU A 107 -7.07 10.65 -8.33
CA LEU A 107 -7.69 11.34 -9.47
C LEU A 107 -6.79 12.44 -10.05
N GLU A 108 -5.94 13.04 -9.22
CA GLU A 108 -5.09 14.18 -9.61
C GLU A 108 -3.65 14.04 -9.11
N ASN A 109 -2.74 14.70 -9.82
CA ASN A 109 -1.34 14.81 -9.41
C ASN A 109 -1.23 15.70 -8.16
N PRO A 110 -0.34 15.38 -7.20
CA PRO A 110 -0.10 16.26 -6.07
C PRO A 110 0.48 17.60 -6.58
N THR A 111 -0.22 18.69 -6.28
CA THR A 111 0.23 20.04 -6.61
C THR A 111 1.42 20.43 -5.73
N LYS A 112 2.43 21.09 -6.30
CA LYS A 112 3.58 21.58 -5.51
C LYS A 112 3.06 22.53 -4.41
N PRO A 113 3.57 22.48 -3.17
CA PRO A 113 3.20 23.44 -2.14
C PRO A 113 3.58 24.85 -2.61
N LYS A 114 2.58 25.75 -2.62
CA LYS A 114 2.71 27.09 -3.21
C LYS A 114 3.65 27.94 -2.34
N LYS A 115 4.82 28.31 -2.87
CA LYS A 115 5.71 29.37 -2.33
C LYS A 115 5.03 30.74 -2.16
N LEU A 116 3.80 30.90 -2.66
CA LEU A 116 3.01 32.13 -2.56
C LEU A 116 2.70 32.55 -1.11
N THR A 117 2.68 31.62 -0.14
CA THR A 117 2.37 31.96 1.25
C THR A 117 3.38 32.91 1.86
N MET A 118 4.68 32.70 1.60
CA MET A 118 5.76 33.58 2.09
C MET A 118 5.67 35.00 1.50
N LEU A 119 5.41 35.13 0.19
CA LEU A 119 5.37 36.44 -0.48
C LEU A 119 4.17 37.27 0.01
N MET A 120 2.99 36.64 0.20
CA MET A 120 1.82 37.34 0.76
C MET A 120 2.07 37.79 2.20
N LEU A 121 2.70 36.97 3.03
CA LEU A 121 3.09 37.34 4.40
C LEU A 121 4.07 38.52 4.42
N MET A 122 5.07 38.53 3.52
CA MET A 122 6.03 39.64 3.41
C MET A 122 5.34 40.95 2.97
N LEU A 123 4.43 40.89 2.00
CA LEU A 123 3.67 42.07 1.56
C LEU A 123 2.78 42.61 2.67
N MET A 124 2.13 41.74 3.46
CA MET A 124 1.33 42.15 4.61
C MET A 124 2.17 42.80 5.70
N LEU A 125 3.36 42.25 6.01
CA LEU A 125 4.29 42.85 6.97
C LEU A 125 4.80 44.22 6.51
N MET A 126 5.11 44.39 5.22
CA MET A 126 5.54 45.68 4.67
C MET A 126 4.45 46.76 4.78
N LEU A 127 3.18 46.40 4.54
CA LEU A 127 2.06 47.33 4.71
C LEU A 127 1.88 47.77 6.18
N ILE A 128 2.05 46.85 7.13
CA ILE A 128 1.95 47.15 8.57
C ILE A 128 3.08 48.09 9.03
N ILE A 129 4.30 47.91 8.53
CA ILE A 129 5.44 48.79 8.87
C ILE A 129 5.22 50.20 8.32
N SER A 130 4.68 50.32 7.10
CA SER A 130 4.39 51.63 6.49
C SER A 130 3.34 52.42 7.28
N THR A 131 2.26 51.78 7.72
CA THR A 131 1.17 52.47 8.43
C THR A 131 1.57 52.93 9.83
N THR A 132 2.40 52.17 10.53
CA THR A 132 2.90 52.55 11.86
C THR A 132 3.84 53.76 11.78
N SER A 133 4.67 53.85 10.74
CA SER A 133 5.52 55.02 10.50
C SER A 133 4.71 56.30 10.25
N ILE A 134 3.67 56.22 9.40
CA ILE A 134 2.79 57.35 9.10
C ILE A 134 2.02 57.81 10.35
N MET A 135 1.48 56.85 11.13
CA MET A 135 0.75 57.16 12.37
C MET A 135 1.66 57.85 13.41
N SER A 136 2.92 57.41 13.53
CA SER A 136 3.88 58.02 14.46
C SER A 136 4.20 59.47 14.08
N LEU A 137 4.36 59.76 12.79
CA LEU A 137 4.55 61.13 12.28
C LEU A 137 3.30 62.00 12.56
N LEU A 138 2.10 61.46 12.35
CA LEU A 138 0.85 62.15 12.63
C LEU A 138 0.70 62.51 14.12
N LEU A 139 1.07 61.60 15.03
CA LEU A 139 1.09 61.85 16.47
C LEU A 139 2.11 62.92 16.85
N MET A 140 3.29 62.93 16.22
CA MET A 140 4.31 63.95 16.44
C MET A 140 3.82 65.34 16.00
N LEU A 141 3.16 65.43 14.84
CA LEU A 141 2.55 66.68 14.37
C LEU A 141 1.44 67.15 15.31
N LYS A 142 0.57 66.25 15.78
CA LYS A 142 -0.49 66.58 16.75
C LYS A 142 0.06 67.04 18.11
N LYS A 143 1.17 66.47 18.56
CA LYS A 143 1.87 66.88 19.79
C LYS A 143 2.53 68.25 19.63
N GLU A 144 3.00 68.59 18.43
CA GLU A 144 3.60 69.89 18.15
C GLU A 144 2.56 71.01 18.07
N THR A 145 1.38 70.74 17.52
CA THR A 145 0.26 71.70 17.54
C THR A 145 -0.25 71.97 18.95
N LEU A 146 -0.32 70.94 19.81
CA LEU A 146 -0.74 71.08 21.22
C LEU A 146 0.32 71.72 22.13
N ARG A 147 1.55 71.96 21.64
CA ARG A 147 2.64 72.62 22.37
C ARG A 147 2.76 74.12 22.08
N LYS A 148 2.04 74.61 21.08
CA LYS A 148 2.04 76.01 20.63
C LYS A 148 0.82 76.82 21.12
N ASP A 149 -0.07 76.17 21.87
CA ASP A 149 -1.11 76.78 22.70
C ASP A 149 -0.65 76.77 24.17
#